data_AF-A0A8B6EUU8-F1
#
_entry.id   AF-A0A8B6EUU8-F1
#
_cell.length_a   1.000
_cell.length_b   1.000
_cell.length_c   1.000
_cell.angle_alpha   90.00
_cell.angle_beta   90.00
_cell.angle_gamma   90.00
#
_symmetry.space_group_name_H-M   'P 1'
#
loop_
_entity.id
_entity.type
_entity.pdbx_description
1 polymer ?
#
loop_
_entity_poly.entity_id
_entity_poly.type
_entity_poly.pdbx_seq_one_letter_code
_entity_poly.pdbx_strand_id
1 'polypeptide(L)'
;MCTVAERGVEVWLGARDLKRDGQFTWNNSATYLDYTDWGPKEPNGYYHEDCLATHLYRDGKLHWNDRACAARNFFVCEKSVATAGCGEKATLRI
;
A
#
# COMPACT_ATOMS: atom_id res chain seq x y z
N MET A 1 -4.08 -9.59 -15.92
CA MET A 1 -2.78 -9.22 -16.52
C MET A 1 -1.85 -8.88 -15.37
N CYS A 2 -0.74 -9.60 -15.20
CA CYS A 2 0.34 -9.14 -14.34
C CYS A 2 1.21 -8.21 -15.18
N THR A 3 1.29 -6.93 -14.81
CA THR A 3 2.17 -5.96 -15.47
C THR A 3 3.57 -6.05 -14.86
N VAL A 4 4.60 -5.86 -15.67
CA VAL A 4 5.97 -5.72 -15.18
C VAL A 4 6.08 -4.38 -14.47
N ALA A 5 6.82 -4.31 -13.36
CA ALA A 5 7.11 -3.04 -12.70
C ALA A 5 8.01 -2.19 -13.61
N GLU A 6 7.51 -1.02 -14.03
CA GLU A 6 8.25 -0.07 -14.87
C GLU A 6 8.80 1.07 -14.03
N ARG A 7 9.99 1.59 -14.39
CA ARG A 7 10.55 2.76 -13.69
C ARG A 7 9.66 3.98 -13.90
N GLY A 8 9.44 4.73 -12.82
CA GLY A 8 8.59 5.93 -12.85
C GLY A 8 7.09 5.65 -12.72
N VAL A 9 6.69 4.37 -12.56
CA VAL A 9 5.33 4.00 -12.19
C VAL A 9 5.26 3.80 -10.68
N GLU A 10 4.39 4.57 -10.03
CA GLU A 10 4.06 4.40 -8.61
C GLU A 10 2.71 3.71 -8.45
N VAL A 11 2.61 2.89 -7.41
CA VAL A 11 1.41 2.13 -7.07
C VAL A 11 1.08 2.33 -5.60
N TRP A 12 -0.14 2.74 -5.31
CA TRP A 12 -0.66 2.87 -3.95
C TRP A 12 -0.84 1.51 -3.28
N LEU A 13 -0.41 1.45 -2.02
CA LEU A 13 -0.68 0.39 -1.07
C LEU A 13 -1.68 0.87 -0.01
N GLY A 14 -2.19 -0.05 0.79
CA GLY A 14 -3.34 0.18 1.68
C GLY A 14 -3.04 0.89 3.00
N ALA A 15 -1.90 1.55 3.20
CA ALA A 15 -1.54 2.14 4.50
C ALA A 15 -1.36 3.67 4.45
N ARG A 16 -1.55 4.32 5.61
CA ARG A 16 -1.37 5.77 5.82
C ARG A 16 -1.05 6.11 7.28
N ASP A 17 -0.47 7.28 7.57
CA ASP A 17 -0.01 7.69 8.92
C ASP A 17 -0.75 8.90 9.54
N LEU A 18 -2.03 9.09 9.19
CA LEU A 18 -2.92 10.21 9.62
C LEU A 18 -2.91 10.65 11.10
N LYS A 19 -2.50 9.80 12.05
CA LYS A 19 -2.61 10.08 13.48
C LYS A 19 -1.31 10.63 14.07
N ARG A 20 -0.16 10.23 13.51
CA ARG A 20 1.17 10.56 14.01
C ARG A 20 2.20 10.25 12.94
N ASP A 21 2.97 11.26 12.55
CA ASP A 21 4.03 11.17 11.54
C ASP A 21 4.92 9.94 11.78
N GLY A 22 5.09 9.14 10.72
CA GLY A 22 5.92 7.93 10.74
C GLY A 22 5.25 6.70 11.36
N GLN A 23 3.98 6.77 11.79
CA GLN A 23 3.21 5.62 12.29
C GLN A 23 2.07 5.24 11.34
N PHE A 24 2.45 4.45 10.34
CA PHE A 24 1.52 3.93 9.34
C PHE A 24 0.58 2.87 9.92
N THR A 25 -0.67 2.93 9.50
CA THR A 25 -1.71 1.93 9.79
C THR A 25 -2.38 1.47 8.51
N TRP A 26 -2.76 0.19 8.46
CA TRP A 26 -3.53 -0.36 7.36
C TRP A 26 -4.96 0.18 7.37
N ASN A 27 -5.47 0.59 6.20
CA ASN A 27 -6.80 1.19 6.06
C ASN A 27 -7.94 0.23 6.38
N ASN A 28 -7.74 -1.07 6.20
CA ASN A 28 -8.76 -2.10 6.41
C ASN A 28 -8.91 -2.51 7.89
N SER A 29 -7.82 -2.63 8.63
CA SER A 29 -7.79 -3.14 10.00
C SER A 29 -7.53 -2.07 11.06
N ALA A 30 -7.02 -0.90 10.66
CA ALA A 30 -6.45 0.12 11.54
C ALA A 30 -5.31 -0.39 12.45
N THR A 31 -4.66 -1.49 12.07
CA THR A 31 -3.48 -2.01 12.78
C THR A 31 -2.20 -1.37 12.26
N TYR A 32 -1.19 -1.26 13.10
CA TYR A 32 0.14 -0.79 12.70
C TYR A 32 0.82 -1.78 11.75
N LEU A 33 1.75 -1.26 10.95
CA LEU A 33 2.64 -2.08 10.13
C LEU A 33 3.46 -3.01 11.03
N ASP A 34 3.42 -4.31 10.72
CA ASP A 34 4.22 -5.38 11.32
C ASP A 34 5.40 -5.77 10.40
N TYR A 35 5.27 -5.52 9.10
CA TYR A 35 6.31 -5.65 8.09
C TYR A 35 6.57 -4.30 7.42
N THR A 36 7.83 -4.06 7.06
CA THR A 36 8.25 -2.87 6.31
C THR A 36 9.28 -3.21 5.23
N ASP A 37 9.18 -2.53 4.09
CA ASP A 37 10.14 -2.62 2.97
C ASP A 37 10.47 -1.23 2.42
N TRP A 38 10.83 -0.32 3.31
CA TRP A 38 11.12 1.07 2.97
C TRP A 38 12.28 1.20 2.00
N GLY A 39 12.14 2.12 1.05
CA GLY A 39 13.22 2.53 0.19
C GLY A 39 14.32 3.24 0.98
N PRO A 40 15.52 3.40 0.39
CA PRO A 40 16.59 4.14 1.02
C PRO A 40 16.13 5.56 1.40
N LYS A 41 16.19 5.87 2.71
CA LYS A 41 15.78 7.14 3.35
C LYS A 41 14.28 7.31 3.59
N GLU A 42 13.45 6.30 3.33
CA GLU A 42 12.01 6.33 3.63
C GLU A 42 11.68 5.67 4.98
N PRO A 43 10.55 6.05 5.62
CA PRO A 43 9.70 7.19 5.28
C PRO A 43 10.34 8.51 5.72
N ASN A 44 10.22 9.57 4.91
CA ASN A 44 10.97 10.81 5.10
C ASN A 44 10.11 12.04 5.50
N GLY A 45 8.80 11.99 5.26
CA GLY A 45 7.82 13.01 5.63
C GLY A 45 8.00 14.39 4.97
N TYR A 46 8.79 14.53 3.88
CA TYR A 46 9.23 15.83 3.38
C TYR A 46 8.10 16.78 2.93
N TYR A 47 6.95 16.26 2.48
CA TYR A 47 5.85 17.05 1.90
C TYR A 47 4.44 16.68 2.41
N HIS A 48 4.29 16.31 3.69
CA HIS A 48 3.03 15.72 4.19
C HIS A 48 2.65 14.47 3.38
N GLU A 49 3.60 13.53 3.32
CA GLU A 49 3.53 12.36 2.48
C GLU A 49 2.85 11.18 3.19
N ASP A 50 1.58 11.34 3.53
CA ASP A 50 0.96 10.44 4.51
C ASP A 50 0.46 9.09 3.94
N CYS A 51 0.68 8.80 2.65
CA CYS A 51 0.13 7.62 1.97
C CYS A 51 1.22 6.67 1.49
N LEU A 52 1.05 5.38 1.74
CA LEU A 52 2.03 4.35 1.37
C LEU A 52 1.95 4.02 -0.12
N ALA A 53 3.06 4.22 -0.84
CA ALA A 53 3.23 3.81 -2.24
C ALA A 53 4.41 2.86 -2.40
N THR A 54 4.48 2.17 -3.54
CA THR A 54 5.66 1.43 -3.98
C THR A 54 6.02 1.75 -5.42
N HIS A 55 7.30 1.71 -5.74
CA HIS A 55 7.82 1.85 -7.10
C HIS A 55 9.17 1.15 -7.26
N LEU A 56 9.63 1.02 -8.51
CA LEU A 56 10.91 0.37 -8.84
C LEU A 56 12.09 1.31 -8.55
N TYR A 57 12.94 0.94 -7.60
CA TYR A 57 14.15 1.68 -7.24
C TYR A 57 15.34 1.34 -8.17
N ARG A 58 16.44 2.09 -8.01
CA ARG A 58 17.65 1.96 -8.86
C ARG A 58 18.33 0.60 -8.75
N ASP A 59 18.13 -0.11 -7.65
CA ASP A 59 18.65 -1.45 -7.41
C ASP A 59 17.82 -2.55 -8.11
N GLY A 60 16.73 -2.18 -8.79
CA GLY A 60 15.88 -3.09 -9.55
C GLY A 60 14.82 -3.79 -8.71
N LYS A 61 14.55 -3.32 -7.49
CA LYS A 61 13.51 -3.87 -6.60
C LYS A 61 12.40 -2.86 -6.35
N LEU A 62 11.24 -3.37 -5.98
CA LEU A 62 10.17 -2.55 -5.42
C LEU A 62 10.52 -2.26 -3.96
N HIS A 63 10.45 -0.99 -3.58
CA HIS A 63 10.46 -0.59 -2.18
C HIS A 63 9.35 0.42 -1.93
N TRP A 64 9.10 0.69 -0.66
CA TRP A 64 8.04 1.57 -0.21
C TRP A 64 8.52 3.01 -0.11
N ASN A 65 7.60 3.91 -0.39
CA ASN A 65 7.75 5.34 -0.27
C ASN A 65 6.54 5.90 0.47
N ASP A 66 6.76 6.82 1.40
CA ASP A 66 5.70 7.67 1.90
C ASP A 66 5.49 8.77 0.84
N ARG A 67 4.25 8.90 0.36
CA ARG A 67 3.95 9.73 -0.82
C ARG A 67 2.77 10.64 -0.56
N ALA A 68 2.83 11.86 -1.09
CA ALA A 68 1.73 12.82 -0.99
C ALA A 68 0.41 12.21 -1.50
N CYS A 69 -0.60 12.10 -0.61
CA CYS A 69 -1.86 11.41 -0.87
C CYS A 69 -2.66 11.97 -2.07
N ALA A 70 -2.41 13.23 -2.46
CA ALA A 70 -3.06 13.86 -3.61
C ALA A 70 -2.49 13.42 -4.97
N ALA A 71 -1.40 12.65 -4.99
CA ALA A 71 -0.80 12.15 -6.22
C ALA A 71 -1.71 11.15 -6.95
N ARG A 72 -1.67 11.18 -8.29
CA ARG A 72 -2.46 10.29 -9.15
C ARG A 72 -1.63 9.08 -9.53
N ASN A 73 -1.73 8.01 -8.74
CA ASN A 73 -1.02 6.75 -8.98
C ASN A 73 -2.00 5.60 -9.23
N PHE A 74 -1.50 4.50 -9.81
CA PHE A 74 -2.24 3.24 -9.85
C PHE A 74 -2.39 2.67 -8.43
N PHE A 75 -3.21 1.64 -8.23
CA PHE A 75 -3.41 1.05 -6.92
C PHE A 75 -3.63 -0.46 -6.99
N VAL A 76 -3.32 -1.14 -5.89
CA VAL A 76 -3.63 -2.57 -5.70
C VAL A 76 -4.74 -2.70 -4.67
N CYS A 77 -5.70 -3.59 -4.95
CA CYS A 77 -6.72 -3.98 -4.00
C CYS A 77 -6.37 -5.31 -3.35
N GLU A 78 -6.61 -5.41 -2.05
CA GLU A 78 -6.62 -6.68 -1.34
C GLU A 78 -8.07 -7.11 -1.11
N LYS A 79 -8.35 -8.41 -1.28
CA LYS A 79 -9.61 -9.01 -0.85
C LYS A 79 -9.29 -10.32 -0.16
N SER A 80 -9.76 -10.46 1.09
CA SER A 80 -9.73 -11.75 1.76
C SER A 80 -10.54 -12.73 0.93
N VAL A 81 -9.92 -13.84 0.54
CA VAL A 81 -10.67 -14.98 0.04
C VAL A 81 -11.45 -15.48 1.23
N ALA A 82 -12.76 -15.18 1.27
CA ALA A 82 -13.63 -15.85 2.20
C ALA A 82 -13.35 -17.34 2.01
N THR A 83 -12.93 -18.03 3.06
CA THR A 83 -12.92 -19.49 3.09
C THR A 83 -14.37 -19.95 3.10
N ALA A 84 -15.12 -19.63 2.05
CA ALA A 84 -16.21 -20.45 1.62
C ALA A 84 -15.52 -21.74 1.18
N GLY A 85 -15.63 -22.78 1.99
CA GLY A 85 -15.48 -24.12 1.46
C GLY A 85 -16.31 -24.20 0.17
N CYS A 86 -15.82 -24.96 -0.82
CA CYS A 86 -16.52 -25.16 -2.08
C CYS A 86 -18.00 -25.54 -1.81
N GLY A 87 -18.93 -24.58 -1.93
CA GLY A 87 -20.36 -24.79 -1.68
C GLY A 87 -21.10 -23.75 -0.81
N GLU A 88 -20.43 -22.86 -0.06
CA GLU A 88 -21.16 -21.88 0.76
C GLU A 88 -21.50 -20.61 -0.04
N LYS A 89 -22.81 -20.32 -0.17
CA LYS A 89 -23.30 -19.08 -0.80
C LYS A 89 -22.85 -17.88 0.05
N ALA A 90 -22.02 -17.01 -0.53
CA ALA A 90 -21.73 -15.72 0.06
C ALA A 90 -23.01 -14.87 0.10
N THR A 91 -23.54 -14.63 1.30
CA THR A 91 -24.67 -13.72 1.47
C THR A 91 -24.16 -12.29 1.41
N LEU A 92 -24.37 -11.62 0.27
CA LEU A 92 -24.16 -10.19 0.13
C LEU A 92 -25.21 -9.47 0.98
N ARG A 93 -24.79 -8.80 2.06
CA ARG A 93 -25.62 -7.80 2.72
C ARG A 93 -25.42 -6.49 1.98
N ILE A 94 -26.45 -6.07 1.26
CA ILE A 94 -26.57 -4.72 0.69
C ILE A 94 -26.63 -3.66 1.79
#